data_AF-A0A6G3XIA6-F1
#
_entry.id   AF-A0A6G3XIA6-F1
#
_cell.length_a   1.000
_cell.length_b   1.000
_cell.length_c   1.000
_cell.angle_alpha   90.00
_cell.angle_beta   90.00
_cell.angle_gamma   90.00
#
_symmetry.space_group_name_H-M   'P 1'
#
loop_
_entity.id
_entity.type
_entity.pdbx_description
1 polymer ?
#
loop_
_entity_poly.entity_id
_entity_poly.type
_entity_poly.pdbx_seq_one_letter_code
_entity_poly.pdbx_strand_id
1 'polypeptide(L)'
;ALLARPDLTDDQAGRAVVAAMSWLRVHGSLDTADHVLQPLLLRGDLPPARVRSAVLLTARWLERHREEKGVGYLLAVLLARDDLTAEEAAAGVRESLDWLDRKGPAAGAHRLLPVLLGRPELSSEQCARATGFATMLEQRNADTRAEVQKLRRLFQERTARTDEEEVRQLASAVEWIEENATHAEVLPLLISVMEHPVLRRSEPVGELTGRTVAAALAWLEEHGADVTATRLLQALLGVPGLSDERLGEVVAYSLRWLVRHESHPRGRYLLQPLLSRTGLDDDQFDAGVLLAIGWLRDRGTGTRAYFLLESLLECSGLVAARVRDTVALARTWLTHHRSMPEAGFVLKPLLVRRDLTDGEGEWVLAEAMDWLRAHRRSRAARRVMTALAEHPGIGAADREELLTTGIAWLESHSHSP
;
A
#
# COMPACT_ATOMS: atom_id res chain seq x y z
N ALA A 1 1.33 14.08 7.59
CA ALA A 1 1.77 12.80 8.18
C ALA A 1 1.58 12.75 9.70
N LEU A 2 2.21 13.63 10.49
CA LEU A 2 2.13 13.59 11.97
C LEU A 2 0.69 13.65 12.52
N LEU A 3 -0.16 14.53 11.98
CA LEU A 3 -1.55 14.70 12.44
C LEU A 3 -2.45 13.48 12.19
N ALA A 4 -2.07 12.59 11.26
CA ALA A 4 -2.86 11.44 10.85
C ALA A 4 -2.44 10.13 11.55
N ARG A 5 -1.45 10.21 12.46
CA ARG A 5 -0.95 9.03 13.18
C ARG A 5 -1.92 8.61 14.29
N PRO A 6 -2.43 7.36 14.25
CA PRO A 6 -3.36 6.86 15.26
C PRO A 6 -2.69 6.46 16.58
N ASP A 7 -1.37 6.36 16.60
CA ASP A 7 -0.56 5.87 17.73
C ASP A 7 0.07 6.99 18.57
N LEU A 8 -0.33 8.23 18.35
CA LEU A 8 0.06 9.35 19.21
C LEU A 8 -0.66 9.26 20.55
N THR A 9 0.08 9.40 21.64
CA THR A 9 -0.52 9.65 22.96
C THR A 9 -1.31 10.97 22.94
N ASP A 10 -2.32 11.11 23.79
CA ASP A 10 -3.16 12.31 23.86
C ASP A 10 -2.35 13.62 23.97
N ASP A 11 -1.26 13.59 24.73
CA ASP A 11 -0.33 14.72 24.90
C ASP A 11 0.47 15.02 23.61
N GLN A 12 1.00 14.00 22.93
CA GLN A 12 1.68 14.17 21.65
C GLN A 12 0.72 14.68 20.57
N ALA A 13 -0.50 14.15 20.53
CA ALA A 13 -1.53 14.54 19.59
C ALA A 13 -1.97 16.00 19.85
N GLY A 14 -2.10 16.38 21.12
CA GLY A 14 -2.36 17.75 21.55
C GLY A 14 -1.28 18.73 21.09
N ARG A 15 0.01 18.40 21.26
CA ARG A 15 1.13 19.21 20.78
C ARG A 15 1.13 19.33 19.25
N ALA A 16 0.89 18.23 18.53
CA ALA A 16 0.84 18.23 17.08
C ALA A 16 -0.26 19.17 16.54
N VAL A 17 -1.44 19.18 17.16
CA VAL A 17 -2.53 20.09 16.80
C VAL A 17 -2.15 21.56 17.04
N VAL A 18 -1.52 21.87 18.18
CA VAL A 18 -1.08 23.25 18.49
C VAL A 18 -0.03 23.73 17.48
N ALA A 19 0.94 22.88 17.13
CA ALA A 19 1.95 23.19 16.14
C ALA A 19 1.33 23.41 14.76
N ALA A 20 0.43 22.54 14.33
CA ALA A 20 -0.28 22.66 13.05
C ALA A 20 -1.10 23.95 12.95
N MET A 21 -1.85 24.31 13.99
CA MET A 21 -2.62 25.55 14.02
C MET A 21 -1.74 26.80 14.02
N SER A 22 -0.61 26.75 14.72
CA SER A 22 0.35 27.86 14.74
C SER A 22 0.99 28.04 13.36
N TRP A 23 1.34 26.94 12.70
CA TRP A 23 1.83 26.95 11.33
C TRP A 23 0.78 27.50 10.36
N LEU A 24 -0.47 27.01 10.42
CA LEU A 24 -1.57 27.49 9.56
C LEU A 24 -1.90 28.98 9.77
N ARG A 25 -1.65 29.53 10.95
CA ARG A 25 -1.85 30.97 11.18
C ARG A 25 -0.85 31.83 10.39
N VAL A 26 0.35 31.31 10.15
CA VAL A 26 1.43 32.01 9.44
C VAL A 26 1.45 31.64 7.96
N HIS A 27 1.23 30.36 7.64
CA HIS A 27 1.41 29.78 6.32
C HIS A 27 0.11 29.27 5.69
N GLY A 28 -1.05 29.53 6.32
CA GLY A 28 -2.34 29.05 5.84
C GLY A 28 -2.84 29.67 4.54
N SER A 29 -2.09 30.59 3.93
CA SER A 29 -2.37 31.11 2.59
C SER A 29 -1.58 30.40 1.49
N LEU A 30 -0.69 29.46 1.83
CA LEU A 30 0.00 28.64 0.83
C LEU A 30 -1.01 27.72 0.12
N ASP A 31 -0.73 27.41 -1.14
CA ASP A 31 -1.46 26.41 -1.93
C ASP A 31 -1.44 25.03 -1.27
N THR A 32 -0.31 24.61 -0.70
CA THR A 32 -0.15 23.33 0.00
C THR A 32 -0.70 23.29 1.43
N ALA A 33 -1.37 24.35 1.89
CA ALA A 33 -1.90 24.39 3.27
C ALA A 33 -3.09 23.43 3.48
N ASP A 34 -3.75 23.01 2.40
CA ASP A 34 -4.79 21.98 2.38
C ASP A 34 -4.31 20.66 2.98
N HIS A 35 -3.05 20.26 2.75
CA HIS A 35 -2.43 19.07 3.32
C HIS A 35 -2.32 19.07 4.85
N VAL A 36 -2.41 20.25 5.48
CA VAL A 36 -2.45 20.40 6.95
C VAL A 36 -3.89 20.59 7.43
N LEU A 37 -4.71 21.33 6.67
CA LEU A 37 -6.12 21.58 6.99
C LEU A 37 -6.94 20.28 6.96
N GLN A 38 -6.74 19.43 5.96
CA GLN A 38 -7.52 18.20 5.79
C GLN A 38 -7.30 17.20 6.94
N PRO A 39 -6.05 16.82 7.32
CA PRO A 39 -5.83 15.98 8.49
C PRO A 39 -6.31 16.63 9.80
N LEU A 40 -6.24 17.95 9.91
CA LEU A 40 -6.73 18.66 11.10
C LEU A 40 -8.26 18.54 11.21
N LEU A 41 -9.01 18.77 10.13
CA LEU A 41 -10.46 18.67 10.12
C LEU A 41 -10.97 17.23 10.30
N LEU A 42 -10.20 16.21 9.89
CA LEU A 42 -10.54 14.80 10.09
C LEU A 42 -10.44 14.36 11.56
N ARG A 43 -9.83 15.15 12.44
CA ARG A 43 -9.75 14.83 13.86
C ARG A 43 -11.09 15.06 14.56
N GLY A 44 -11.65 13.97 15.09
CA GLY A 44 -12.87 13.98 15.90
C GLY A 44 -12.65 14.44 17.35
N ASP A 45 -11.41 14.46 17.83
CA ASP A 45 -11.05 14.81 19.22
C ASP A 45 -10.72 16.30 19.42
N LEU A 46 -11.05 17.15 18.44
CA LEU A 46 -10.79 18.58 18.54
C LEU A 46 -11.76 19.26 19.52
N PRO A 47 -11.26 20.07 20.47
CA PRO A 47 -12.10 20.94 21.28
C PRO A 47 -12.90 21.92 20.39
N PRO A 48 -14.14 22.30 20.75
CA PRO A 48 -15.00 23.15 19.92
C PRO A 48 -14.35 24.47 19.47
N ALA A 49 -13.56 25.12 20.34
CA ALA A 49 -12.83 26.35 19.98
C ALA A 49 -11.78 26.13 18.87
N ARG A 50 -11.16 24.94 18.84
CA ARG A 50 -10.21 24.57 17.78
C ARG A 50 -10.94 24.22 16.49
N VAL A 51 -12.11 23.60 16.56
CA VAL A 51 -12.95 23.35 15.38
C VAL A 51 -13.31 24.66 14.69
N ARG A 52 -13.86 25.63 15.43
CA ARG A 52 -14.16 26.98 14.93
C ARG A 52 -12.95 27.64 14.26
N SER A 53 -11.78 27.52 14.88
CA SER A 53 -10.53 28.07 14.34
C SER A 53 -10.13 27.37 13.03
N ALA A 54 -10.27 26.04 12.96
CA ALA A 54 -9.99 25.27 11.75
C ALA A 54 -10.98 25.62 10.62
N VAL A 55 -12.27 25.72 10.92
CA VAL A 55 -13.31 26.15 9.95
C VAL A 55 -12.99 27.54 9.38
N LEU A 56 -12.59 28.49 10.22
CA LEU A 56 -12.24 29.84 9.78
C LEU A 56 -10.97 29.88 8.92
N LEU A 57 -9.95 29.08 9.26
CA LEU A 57 -8.75 28.94 8.44
C LEU A 57 -9.07 28.30 7.09
N THR A 58 -9.93 27.28 7.08
CA THR A 58 -10.43 26.64 5.86
C THR A 58 -11.19 27.62 4.98
N ALA A 59 -12.12 28.41 5.53
CA ALA A 59 -12.87 29.41 4.77
C ALA A 59 -11.93 30.44 4.10
N ARG A 60 -10.93 30.95 4.83
CA ARG A 60 -9.92 31.88 4.29
C ARG A 60 -9.08 31.26 3.18
N TRP A 61 -8.73 29.98 3.31
CA TRP A 61 -7.99 29.27 2.28
C TRP A 61 -8.86 29.10 1.02
N LEU A 62 -10.11 28.66 1.19
CA LEU A 62 -11.08 28.48 0.10
C LEU A 62 -11.36 29.78 -0.67
N GLU A 63 -11.44 30.92 0.03
CA GLU A 63 -11.59 32.24 -0.62
C GLU A 63 -10.45 32.56 -1.58
N ARG A 64 -9.22 32.12 -1.25
CA ARG A 64 -8.00 32.46 -1.99
C ARG A 64 -7.63 31.42 -3.05
N HIS A 65 -8.03 30.17 -2.84
CA HIS A 65 -7.61 29.00 -3.62
C HIS A 65 -8.77 28.29 -4.30
N ARG A 66 -9.72 29.06 -4.83
CA ARG A 66 -10.98 28.56 -5.45
C ARG A 66 -10.79 27.60 -6.62
N GLU A 67 -9.65 27.70 -7.29
CA GLU A 67 -9.34 26.93 -8.50
C GLU A 67 -8.54 25.65 -8.22
N GLU A 68 -8.08 25.46 -6.98
CA GLU A 68 -7.19 24.35 -6.60
C GLU A 68 -7.92 22.99 -6.56
N LYS A 69 -7.18 21.92 -6.86
CA LYS A 69 -7.71 20.54 -6.88
C LYS A 69 -8.22 20.09 -5.51
N GLY A 70 -7.61 20.58 -4.43
CA GLY A 70 -7.93 20.23 -3.04
C GLY A 70 -9.28 20.76 -2.53
N VAL A 71 -9.91 21.73 -3.21
CA VAL A 71 -11.13 22.41 -2.75
C VAL A 71 -12.28 21.43 -2.49
N GLY A 72 -12.58 20.55 -3.46
CA GLY A 72 -13.69 19.60 -3.34
C GLY A 72 -13.49 18.63 -2.16
N TYR A 73 -12.27 18.18 -1.92
CA TYR A 73 -11.93 17.32 -0.78
C TYR A 73 -12.03 18.04 0.55
N LEU A 74 -11.56 19.29 0.61
CA LEU A 74 -11.60 20.10 1.82
C LEU A 74 -13.04 20.44 2.21
N LEU A 75 -13.90 20.74 1.23
CA LEU A 75 -15.34 20.95 1.42
C LEU A 75 -16.04 19.67 1.91
N ALA A 76 -15.70 18.51 1.33
CA ALA A 76 -16.26 17.23 1.77
C ALA A 76 -15.89 16.91 3.23
N VAL A 77 -14.62 17.12 3.61
CA VAL A 77 -14.15 16.89 4.98
C VAL A 77 -14.74 17.91 5.97
N LEU A 78 -14.91 19.17 5.55
CA LEU A 78 -15.57 20.20 6.34
C LEU A 78 -17.02 19.80 6.63
N LEU A 79 -17.81 19.48 5.61
CA LEU A 79 -19.24 19.14 5.75
C LEU A 79 -19.49 17.81 6.45
N ALA A 80 -18.51 16.90 6.45
CA ALA A 80 -18.58 15.63 7.17
C ALA A 80 -18.51 15.77 8.69
N ARG A 81 -18.25 16.98 9.21
CA ARG A 81 -18.25 17.25 10.65
C ARG A 81 -19.66 17.43 11.19
N ASP A 82 -19.96 16.72 12.27
CA ASP A 82 -21.25 16.78 12.96
C ASP A 82 -21.34 17.93 13.98
N ASP A 83 -20.23 18.58 14.29
CA ASP A 83 -20.11 19.63 15.31
C ASP A 83 -20.04 21.06 14.74
N LEU A 84 -20.42 21.22 13.47
CA LEU A 84 -20.60 22.53 12.86
C LEU A 84 -21.83 23.25 13.42
N THR A 85 -21.73 24.56 13.61
CA THR A 85 -22.92 25.38 13.84
C THR A 85 -23.78 25.45 12.57
N ALA A 86 -25.08 25.75 12.72
CA ALA A 86 -25.99 25.89 11.59
C ALA A 86 -25.52 26.92 10.54
N GLU A 87 -24.88 28.01 10.99
CA GLU A 87 -24.32 29.04 10.11
C GLU A 87 -23.09 28.53 9.34
N GLU A 88 -22.20 27.80 10.01
CA GLU A 88 -20.99 27.21 9.39
C GLU A 88 -21.37 26.13 8.39
N ALA A 89 -22.34 25.27 8.73
CA ALA A 89 -22.88 24.25 7.83
C ALA A 89 -23.54 24.89 6.61
N ALA A 90 -24.40 25.91 6.80
CA ALA A 90 -25.05 26.62 5.70
C ALA A 90 -24.03 27.34 4.79
N ALA A 91 -22.95 27.91 5.36
CA ALA A 91 -21.87 28.49 4.59
C ALA A 91 -21.12 27.43 3.77
N GLY A 92 -20.80 26.28 4.37
CA GLY A 92 -20.18 25.15 3.66
C GLY A 92 -21.05 24.59 2.54
N VAL A 93 -22.37 24.49 2.74
CA VAL A 93 -23.33 24.05 1.71
C VAL A 93 -23.34 25.02 0.53
N ARG A 94 -23.36 26.34 0.77
CA ARG A 94 -23.31 27.35 -0.30
C ARG A 94 -22.02 27.27 -1.09
N GLU A 95 -20.87 27.27 -0.43
CA GLU A 95 -19.58 27.19 -1.12
C GLU A 95 -19.44 25.88 -1.92
N SER A 96 -20.02 24.78 -1.40
CA SER A 96 -20.04 23.48 -2.09
C SER A 96 -20.85 23.51 -3.38
N LEU A 97 -22.04 24.13 -3.37
CA LEU A 97 -22.86 24.27 -4.57
C LEU A 97 -22.22 25.25 -5.56
N ASP A 98 -21.68 26.37 -5.09
CA ASP A 98 -20.98 27.34 -5.94
C ASP A 98 -19.72 26.74 -6.58
N TRP A 99 -19.03 25.85 -5.87
CA TRP A 99 -17.91 25.09 -6.43
C TRP A 99 -18.37 24.09 -7.50
N LEU A 100 -19.46 23.32 -7.24
CA LEU A 100 -20.04 22.39 -8.20
C LEU A 100 -20.52 23.09 -9.48
N ASP A 101 -21.12 24.29 -9.37
CA ASP A 101 -21.53 25.09 -10.53
C ASP A 101 -20.34 25.51 -11.40
N ARG A 102 -19.23 25.92 -10.77
CA ARG A 102 -18.04 26.43 -11.47
C ARG A 102 -17.23 25.32 -12.13
N LYS A 103 -17.06 24.18 -11.45
CA LYS A 103 -16.14 23.11 -11.86
C LYS A 103 -16.83 21.88 -12.42
N GLY A 104 -18.16 21.80 -12.30
CA GLY A 104 -18.92 20.58 -12.57
C GLY A 104 -18.55 19.44 -11.61
N PRO A 105 -18.95 18.18 -11.90
CA PRO A 105 -18.52 17.01 -11.15
C PRO A 105 -17.03 16.74 -11.44
N ALA A 106 -16.16 17.45 -10.72
CA ALA A 106 -14.69 17.38 -10.78
C ALA A 106 -14.12 16.42 -9.71
N ALA A 107 -12.78 16.39 -9.58
CA ALA A 107 -12.10 15.70 -8.48
C ALA A 107 -12.65 16.18 -7.12
N GLY A 108 -12.92 15.25 -6.22
CA GLY A 108 -13.57 15.51 -4.93
C GLY A 108 -15.12 15.54 -4.95
N ALA A 109 -15.79 15.73 -6.10
CA ALA A 109 -17.26 15.76 -6.16
C ALA A 109 -17.90 14.44 -5.68
N HIS A 110 -17.25 13.31 -5.97
CA HIS A 110 -17.66 11.99 -5.52
C HIS A 110 -17.66 11.82 -3.98
N ARG A 111 -16.82 12.58 -3.26
CA ARG A 111 -16.83 12.60 -1.79
C ARG A 111 -17.76 13.67 -1.24
N LEU A 112 -17.86 14.79 -1.93
CA LEU A 112 -18.68 15.93 -1.51
C LEU A 112 -20.18 15.63 -1.62
N LEU A 113 -20.64 15.10 -2.76
CA LEU A 113 -22.08 14.93 -3.05
C LEU A 113 -22.80 14.02 -2.03
N PRO A 114 -22.27 12.86 -1.60
CA PRO A 114 -22.91 12.06 -0.57
C PRO A 114 -23.05 12.79 0.77
N VAL A 115 -22.01 13.53 1.18
CA VAL A 115 -22.01 14.29 2.43
C VAL A 115 -22.97 15.47 2.33
N LEU A 116 -22.96 16.19 1.20
CA LEU A 116 -23.84 17.32 0.93
C LEU A 116 -25.30 16.89 0.94
N LEU A 117 -25.67 15.81 0.24
CA LEU A 117 -27.04 15.29 0.21
C LEU A 117 -27.52 14.77 1.57
N GLY A 118 -26.60 14.41 2.47
CA GLY A 118 -26.91 13.97 3.83
C GLY A 118 -27.15 15.11 4.84
N ARG A 119 -26.88 16.37 4.49
CA ARG A 119 -27.04 17.50 5.41
C ARG A 119 -28.52 17.89 5.58
N PRO A 120 -29.03 18.01 6.81
CA PRO A 120 -30.42 18.39 7.05
C PRO A 120 -30.73 19.87 6.70
N GLU A 121 -29.71 20.71 6.55
CA GLU A 121 -29.87 22.15 6.30
C GLU A 121 -30.16 22.50 4.82
N LEU A 122 -30.27 21.51 3.92
CA LEU A 122 -30.56 21.78 2.51
C LEU A 122 -32.01 22.21 2.32
N SER A 123 -32.20 23.33 1.61
CA SER A 123 -33.50 23.66 1.04
C SER A 123 -33.88 22.68 -0.07
N SER A 124 -35.17 22.59 -0.39
CA SER A 124 -35.65 21.74 -1.49
C SER A 124 -34.98 22.05 -2.83
N GLU A 125 -34.67 23.33 -3.07
CA GLU A 125 -33.94 23.77 -4.27
C GLU A 125 -32.48 23.31 -4.26
N GLN A 126 -31.78 23.47 -3.13
CA GLN A 126 -30.40 23.01 -2.98
C GLN A 126 -30.30 21.49 -3.13
N CYS A 127 -31.27 20.75 -2.58
CA CYS A 127 -31.36 19.30 -2.70
C CYS A 127 -31.57 18.87 -4.17
N ALA A 128 -32.48 19.53 -4.90
CA ALA A 128 -32.68 19.27 -6.32
C ALA A 128 -31.41 19.54 -7.15
N ARG A 129 -30.69 20.63 -6.85
CA ARG A 129 -29.42 20.97 -7.51
C ARG A 129 -28.34 19.94 -7.24
N ALA A 130 -28.11 19.58 -5.97
CA ALA A 130 -27.13 18.56 -5.58
C ALA A 130 -27.47 17.19 -6.22
N THR A 131 -28.75 16.84 -6.30
CA THR A 131 -29.22 15.61 -6.96
C THR A 131 -28.91 15.63 -8.46
N GLY A 132 -29.12 16.77 -9.14
CA GLY A 132 -28.75 16.92 -10.55
C GLY A 132 -27.26 16.69 -10.82
N PHE A 133 -26.39 17.21 -9.95
CA PHE A 133 -24.95 16.95 -10.03
C PHE A 133 -24.60 15.47 -9.75
N ALA A 134 -25.29 14.82 -8.81
CA ALA A 134 -25.12 13.39 -8.54
C ALA A 134 -25.49 12.54 -9.76
N THR A 135 -26.63 12.82 -10.42
CA THR A 135 -27.02 12.12 -11.64
C THR A 135 -26.02 12.33 -12.78
N MET A 136 -25.49 13.55 -12.93
CA MET A 136 -24.46 13.85 -13.93
C MET A 136 -23.16 13.07 -13.67
N LEU A 137 -22.72 12.99 -12.41
CA LEU A 137 -21.55 12.19 -12.02
C LEU A 137 -21.78 10.70 -12.28
N GLU A 138 -22.95 10.16 -11.95
CA GLU A 138 -23.29 8.76 -12.21
C GLU A 138 -23.25 8.41 -13.69
N GLN A 139 -23.80 9.28 -14.56
CA GLN A 139 -23.75 9.08 -16.00
C GLN A 139 -22.30 9.08 -16.51
N ARG A 140 -21.49 10.05 -16.06
CA ARG A 140 -20.06 10.12 -16.42
C ARG A 140 -19.32 8.85 -16.00
N ASN A 141 -19.57 8.34 -14.80
CA ASN A 141 -18.94 7.11 -14.31
C ASN A 141 -19.44 5.87 -15.09
N ALA A 142 -20.67 5.86 -15.59
CA ALA A 142 -21.17 4.81 -16.47
C ALA A 142 -20.43 4.82 -17.82
N ASP A 143 -20.24 5.99 -18.41
CA ASP A 143 -19.50 6.15 -19.67
C ASP A 143 -18.03 5.74 -19.52
N THR A 144 -17.37 6.16 -18.43
CA THR A 144 -15.99 5.74 -18.10
C THR A 144 -15.89 4.21 -17.93
N ARG A 145 -16.85 3.57 -17.26
CA ARG A 145 -16.88 2.10 -17.11
C ARG A 145 -17.01 1.39 -18.46
N ALA A 146 -17.85 1.91 -19.35
CA ALA A 146 -18.05 1.33 -20.67
C ALA A 146 -16.74 1.37 -21.49
N GLU A 147 -16.03 2.50 -21.48
CA GLU A 147 -14.76 2.63 -22.19
C GLU A 147 -13.66 1.75 -21.57
N VAL A 148 -13.56 1.68 -20.24
CA VAL A 148 -12.66 0.75 -19.54
C VAL A 148 -12.91 -0.70 -19.96
N GLN A 149 -14.18 -1.12 -20.02
CA GLN A 149 -14.53 -2.48 -20.44
C GLN A 149 -14.13 -2.75 -21.89
N LYS A 150 -14.36 -1.78 -22.79
CA LYS A 150 -13.96 -1.86 -24.19
C LYS A 150 -12.45 -1.99 -24.34
N LEU A 151 -11.66 -1.12 -23.71
CA LEU A 151 -10.19 -1.15 -23.77
C LEU A 151 -9.62 -2.44 -23.16
N ARG A 152 -10.15 -2.90 -22.03
CA ARG A 152 -9.72 -4.17 -21.44
C ARG A 152 -10.03 -5.37 -22.33
N ARG A 153 -11.18 -5.37 -23.01
CA ARG A 153 -11.53 -6.43 -23.96
C ARG A 153 -10.56 -6.45 -25.14
N LEU A 154 -10.20 -5.27 -25.68
CA LEU A 154 -9.21 -5.16 -26.75
C LEU A 154 -7.86 -5.79 -26.39
N PHE A 155 -7.40 -5.60 -25.14
CA PHE A 155 -6.18 -6.24 -24.63
C PHE A 155 -6.31 -7.75 -24.40
N GLN A 156 -7.47 -8.21 -23.93
CA GLN A 156 -7.71 -9.64 -23.70
C GLN A 156 -7.78 -10.43 -25.00
N GLU A 157 -8.43 -9.88 -26.02
CA GLU A 157 -8.61 -10.53 -27.32
C GLU A 157 -7.33 -10.54 -28.18
N ARG A 158 -6.26 -9.85 -27.73
CA ARG A 158 -4.99 -9.69 -28.46
C ARG A 158 -5.22 -9.37 -29.94
N THR A 159 -6.04 -8.36 -30.17
CA THR A 159 -6.46 -7.96 -31.52
C THR A 159 -5.29 -7.46 -32.38
N ALA A 160 -4.20 -7.01 -31.75
CA ALA A 160 -2.99 -6.60 -32.42
C ALA A 160 -2.31 -7.78 -33.14
N ARG A 161 -2.03 -7.60 -34.44
CA ARG A 161 -1.37 -8.63 -35.26
C ARG A 161 0.16 -8.49 -35.26
N THR A 162 0.66 -7.37 -34.75
CA THR A 162 2.08 -7.00 -34.73
C THR A 162 2.43 -6.30 -33.41
N ASP A 163 3.69 -6.37 -32.97
CA ASP A 163 4.16 -5.68 -31.77
C ASP A 163 3.97 -4.14 -31.88
N GLU A 164 4.10 -3.56 -33.08
CA GLU A 164 3.86 -2.12 -33.32
C GLU A 164 2.40 -1.70 -33.11
N GLU A 165 1.47 -2.56 -33.52
CA GLU A 165 0.04 -2.33 -33.31
C GLU A 165 -0.32 -2.45 -31.83
N GLU A 166 0.30 -3.39 -31.11
CA GLU A 166 0.13 -3.57 -29.67
C GLU A 166 0.65 -2.35 -28.89
N VAL A 167 1.83 -1.81 -29.27
CA VAL A 167 2.38 -0.57 -28.70
C VAL A 167 1.47 0.64 -28.98
N ARG A 168 0.91 0.75 -30.19
CA ARG A 168 -0.03 1.84 -30.54
C ARG A 168 -1.32 1.77 -29.73
N GLN A 169 -1.89 0.57 -29.58
CA GLN A 169 -3.07 0.34 -28.74
C GLN A 169 -2.80 0.69 -27.27
N LEU A 170 -1.63 0.31 -26.75
CA LEU A 170 -1.20 0.69 -25.41
C LEU A 170 -1.03 2.19 -25.26
N ALA A 171 -0.40 2.86 -26.23
CA ALA A 171 -0.22 4.31 -26.20
C ALA A 171 -1.55 5.06 -26.12
N SER A 172 -2.54 4.68 -26.94
CA SER A 172 -3.88 5.27 -26.88
C SER A 172 -4.61 4.99 -25.57
N ALA A 173 -4.43 3.81 -24.98
CA ALA A 173 -4.99 3.52 -23.66
C ALA A 173 -4.31 4.32 -22.55
N VAL A 174 -2.99 4.51 -22.61
CA VAL A 174 -2.25 5.34 -21.65
C VAL A 174 -2.70 6.80 -21.74
N GLU A 175 -2.85 7.34 -22.95
CA GLU A 175 -3.38 8.69 -23.18
C GLU A 175 -4.78 8.85 -22.58
N TRP A 176 -5.68 7.89 -22.83
CA TRP A 176 -7.01 7.91 -22.24
C TRP A 176 -6.99 7.78 -20.70
N ILE A 177 -6.08 6.98 -20.16
CA ILE A 177 -5.88 6.84 -18.70
C ILE A 177 -5.42 8.16 -18.10
N GLU A 178 -4.48 8.88 -18.72
CA GLU A 178 -3.98 10.16 -18.21
C GLU A 178 -5.08 11.20 -18.08
N GLU A 179 -5.97 11.28 -19.08
CA GLU A 179 -7.14 12.19 -19.06
C GLU A 179 -8.16 11.83 -17.97
N ASN A 180 -8.18 10.57 -17.54
CA ASN A 180 -9.18 10.02 -16.62
C ASN A 180 -8.59 9.49 -15.30
N ALA A 181 -7.32 9.81 -14.99
CA ALA A 181 -6.55 9.16 -13.93
C ALA A 181 -7.19 9.27 -12.53
N THR A 182 -7.98 10.31 -12.28
CA THR A 182 -8.65 10.53 -10.99
C THR A 182 -9.94 9.74 -10.81
N HIS A 183 -10.42 9.03 -11.83
CA HIS A 183 -11.66 8.24 -11.75
C HIS A 183 -11.40 6.86 -11.15
N ALA A 184 -12.22 6.46 -10.18
CA ALA A 184 -12.06 5.16 -9.50
C ALA A 184 -12.19 3.98 -10.49
N GLU A 185 -13.05 4.17 -11.50
CA GLU A 185 -13.40 3.24 -12.55
C GLU A 185 -12.20 2.84 -13.43
N VAL A 186 -11.14 3.66 -13.47
CA VAL A 186 -9.94 3.45 -14.29
C VAL A 186 -9.01 2.37 -13.71
N LEU A 187 -9.11 2.09 -12.41
CA LEU A 187 -8.24 1.14 -11.70
C LEU A 187 -8.03 -0.20 -12.42
N PRO A 188 -9.08 -0.90 -12.94
CA PRO A 188 -8.90 -2.18 -13.59
C PRO A 188 -8.13 -2.08 -14.91
N LEU A 189 -8.30 -0.99 -15.67
CA LEU A 189 -7.56 -0.75 -16.90
C LEU A 189 -6.11 -0.42 -16.58
N LEU A 190 -5.88 0.44 -15.60
CA LEU A 190 -4.55 0.86 -15.17
C LEU A 190 -3.70 -0.33 -14.68
N ILE A 191 -4.30 -1.24 -13.90
CA ILE A 191 -3.66 -2.52 -13.54
C ILE A 191 -3.38 -3.38 -14.78
N SER A 192 -4.33 -3.47 -15.72
CA SER A 192 -4.18 -4.29 -16.94
C SER A 192 -3.04 -3.78 -17.82
N VAL A 193 -2.88 -2.45 -17.94
CA VAL A 193 -1.79 -1.80 -18.69
C VAL A 193 -0.45 -2.03 -17.99
N MET A 194 -0.34 -1.80 -16.68
CA MET A 194 0.91 -2.03 -15.94
C MET A 194 1.37 -3.49 -15.91
N GLU A 195 0.43 -4.44 -15.83
CA GLU A 195 0.73 -5.88 -15.87
C GLU A 195 1.00 -6.36 -17.30
N HIS A 196 0.87 -5.49 -18.32
CA HIS A 196 1.01 -5.88 -19.71
C HIS A 196 2.45 -6.29 -20.05
N PRO A 197 2.66 -7.44 -20.75
CA PRO A 197 4.00 -7.94 -21.03
C PRO A 197 4.88 -6.99 -21.82
N VAL A 198 4.27 -6.18 -22.71
CA VAL A 198 4.99 -5.20 -23.54
C VAL A 198 5.64 -4.11 -22.69
N LEU A 199 5.01 -3.65 -21.60
CA LEU A 199 5.62 -2.69 -20.68
C LEU A 199 6.83 -3.26 -19.90
N ARG A 200 7.00 -4.58 -19.90
CA ARG A 200 8.13 -5.28 -19.26
C ARG A 200 9.28 -5.59 -20.22
N ARG A 201 9.15 -5.26 -21.51
CA ARG A 201 10.22 -5.41 -22.52
C ARG A 201 11.05 -4.11 -22.60
N SER A 202 12.37 -4.22 -22.74
CA SER A 202 13.24 -3.05 -22.92
C SER A 202 13.18 -2.50 -24.35
N GLU A 203 13.07 -1.16 -24.39
CA GLU A 203 12.95 -0.14 -25.46
C GLU A 203 12.31 -0.53 -26.81
N PRO A 204 11.22 0.19 -27.22
CA PRO A 204 10.95 1.63 -27.00
C PRO A 204 9.89 1.98 -25.91
N VAL A 205 9.72 1.15 -24.87
CA VAL A 205 8.55 1.18 -23.97
C VAL A 205 8.74 2.01 -22.67
N GLY A 206 9.90 2.64 -22.45
CA GLY A 206 10.21 3.37 -21.22
C GLY A 206 9.34 4.60 -20.95
N GLU A 207 9.02 5.38 -22.00
CA GLU A 207 8.17 6.57 -21.88
C GLU A 207 6.73 6.22 -21.48
N LEU A 208 6.16 5.18 -22.10
CA LEU A 208 4.81 4.69 -21.77
C LEU A 208 4.72 4.18 -20.33
N THR A 209 5.77 3.52 -19.84
CA THR A 209 5.85 3.10 -18.43
C THR A 209 5.87 4.32 -17.50
N GLY A 210 6.68 5.34 -17.79
CA GLY A 210 6.73 6.58 -17.00
C GLY A 210 5.38 7.31 -16.95
N ARG A 211 4.71 7.43 -18.09
CA ARG A 211 3.35 7.99 -18.23
C ARG A 211 2.30 7.21 -17.43
N THR A 212 2.33 5.88 -17.54
CA THR A 212 1.44 5.00 -16.77
C THR A 212 1.68 5.12 -15.27
N VAL A 213 2.94 5.20 -14.82
CA VAL A 213 3.31 5.40 -13.42
C VAL A 213 2.82 6.76 -12.91
N ALA A 214 2.96 7.83 -13.71
CA ALA A 214 2.43 9.14 -13.34
C ALA A 214 0.91 9.13 -13.16
N ALA A 215 0.17 8.50 -14.07
CA ALA A 215 -1.28 8.36 -13.95
C ALA A 215 -1.67 7.47 -12.74
N ALA A 216 -0.91 6.43 -12.45
CA ALA A 216 -1.10 5.57 -11.28
C ALA A 216 -0.92 6.33 -9.97
N LEU A 217 0.10 7.20 -9.89
CA LEU A 217 0.33 8.06 -8.73
C LEU A 217 -0.79 9.09 -8.56
N ALA A 218 -1.26 9.70 -9.65
CA ALA A 218 -2.43 10.58 -9.63
C ALA A 218 -3.69 9.86 -9.14
N TRP A 219 -3.91 8.60 -9.54
CA TRP A 219 -5.00 7.79 -9.00
C TRP A 219 -4.83 7.52 -7.50
N LEU A 220 -3.61 7.23 -7.04
CA LEU A 220 -3.29 6.96 -5.63
C LEU A 220 -3.42 8.19 -4.73
N GLU A 221 -3.21 9.38 -5.26
CA GLU A 221 -3.49 10.63 -4.55
C GLU A 221 -4.95 10.65 -4.06
N GLU A 222 -5.88 10.23 -4.93
CA GLU A 222 -7.32 10.33 -4.69
C GLU A 222 -7.92 9.08 -4.06
N HIS A 223 -7.42 7.90 -4.43
CA HIS A 223 -8.01 6.62 -4.03
C HIS A 223 -7.05 5.74 -3.23
N GLY A 224 -5.83 6.22 -2.95
CA GLY A 224 -4.78 5.45 -2.26
C GLY A 224 -5.11 5.08 -0.81
N ALA A 225 -6.16 5.66 -0.23
CA ALA A 225 -6.67 5.25 1.09
C ALA A 225 -7.59 4.01 1.02
N ASP A 226 -8.11 3.65 -0.16
CA ASP A 226 -8.98 2.50 -0.34
C ASP A 226 -8.18 1.18 -0.27
N VAL A 227 -8.80 0.13 0.26
CA VAL A 227 -8.27 -1.24 0.21
C VAL A 227 -8.04 -1.72 -1.24
N THR A 228 -8.81 -1.20 -2.22
CA THR A 228 -8.66 -1.54 -3.63
C THR A 228 -7.30 -1.11 -4.21
N ALA A 229 -6.68 -0.06 -3.64
CA ALA A 229 -5.37 0.44 -4.04
C ALA A 229 -4.25 -0.59 -3.85
N THR A 230 -4.43 -1.62 -3.01
CA THR A 230 -3.40 -2.64 -2.73
C THR A 230 -2.82 -3.24 -4.02
N ARG A 231 -3.67 -3.57 -5.00
CA ARG A 231 -3.20 -4.24 -6.22
C ARG A 231 -2.40 -3.30 -7.11
N LEU A 232 -2.82 -2.03 -7.16
CA LEU A 232 -2.09 -0.98 -7.87
C LEU A 232 -0.71 -0.74 -7.24
N LEU A 233 -0.65 -0.59 -5.91
CA LEU A 233 0.61 -0.45 -5.17
C LEU A 233 1.54 -1.65 -5.38
N GLN A 234 1.00 -2.87 -5.33
CA GLN A 234 1.76 -4.09 -5.60
C GLN A 234 2.35 -4.09 -7.02
N ALA A 235 1.57 -3.68 -8.02
CA ALA A 235 2.02 -3.61 -9.40
C ALA A 235 3.10 -2.54 -9.59
N LEU A 236 2.95 -1.35 -8.99
CA LEU A 236 3.94 -0.27 -9.03
C LEU A 236 5.27 -0.68 -8.39
N LEU A 237 5.24 -1.34 -7.22
CA LEU A 237 6.43 -1.90 -6.57
C LEU A 237 7.15 -2.94 -7.44
N GLY A 238 6.43 -3.58 -8.37
CA GLY A 238 6.98 -4.53 -9.33
C GLY A 238 7.58 -3.91 -10.59
N VAL A 239 7.42 -2.60 -10.83
CA VAL A 239 7.94 -1.95 -12.04
C VAL A 239 9.47 -1.81 -11.94
N PRO A 240 10.25 -2.43 -12.85
CA PRO A 240 11.70 -2.28 -12.84
C PRO A 240 12.11 -0.89 -13.35
N GLY A 241 13.25 -0.37 -12.90
CA GLY A 241 13.85 0.85 -13.47
C GLY A 241 13.10 2.16 -13.16
N LEU A 242 12.31 2.22 -12.08
CA LEU A 242 11.79 3.50 -11.58
C LEU A 242 12.95 4.40 -11.16
N SER A 243 12.83 5.71 -11.39
CA SER A 243 13.75 6.68 -10.79
C SER A 243 13.61 6.68 -9.26
N ASP A 244 14.66 7.07 -8.55
CA ASP A 244 14.67 7.10 -7.08
C ASP A 244 13.54 7.96 -6.51
N GLU A 245 13.24 9.09 -7.15
CA GLU A 245 12.11 9.96 -6.78
C GLU A 245 10.77 9.24 -6.89
N ARG A 246 10.50 8.59 -8.04
CA ARG A 246 9.24 7.87 -8.26
C ARG A 246 9.13 6.63 -7.37
N LEU A 247 10.23 5.93 -7.13
CA LEU A 247 10.27 4.82 -6.19
C LEU A 247 9.93 5.30 -4.77
N GLY A 248 10.54 6.40 -4.33
CA GLY A 248 10.24 7.03 -3.04
C GLY A 248 8.77 7.37 -2.87
N GLU A 249 8.12 7.93 -3.91
CA GLU A 249 6.68 8.20 -3.89
C GLU A 249 5.85 6.91 -3.72
N VAL A 250 6.11 5.88 -4.53
CA VAL A 250 5.40 4.59 -4.47
C VAL A 250 5.57 3.92 -3.10
N VAL A 251 6.78 3.95 -2.55
CA VAL A 251 7.09 3.43 -1.22
C VAL A 251 6.34 4.22 -0.16
N ALA A 252 6.34 5.55 -0.23
CA ALA A 252 5.62 6.39 0.72
C ALA A 252 4.10 6.12 0.69
N TYR A 253 3.49 5.93 -0.48
CA TYR A 253 2.09 5.50 -0.58
C TYR A 253 1.87 4.11 0.01
N SER A 254 2.77 3.17 -0.26
CA SER A 254 2.67 1.79 0.26
C SER A 254 2.76 1.74 1.78
N LEU A 255 3.70 2.47 2.38
CA LEU A 255 3.85 2.58 3.83
C LEU A 255 2.63 3.26 4.47
N ARG A 256 2.11 4.35 3.87
CA ARG A 256 0.87 5.00 4.35
C ARG A 256 -0.32 4.05 4.32
N TRP A 257 -0.47 3.28 3.24
CA TRP A 257 -1.52 2.29 3.11
C TRP A 257 -1.40 1.22 4.21
N LEU A 258 -0.18 0.70 4.44
CA LEU A 258 0.09 -0.33 5.44
C LEU A 258 -0.17 0.16 6.87
N VAL A 259 0.20 1.40 7.21
CA VAL A 259 -0.12 2.00 8.52
C VAL A 259 -1.63 2.15 8.67
N ARG A 260 -2.33 2.60 7.63
CA ARG A 260 -3.79 2.79 7.69
C ARG A 260 -4.55 1.47 7.79
N HIS A 261 -4.05 0.44 7.12
CA HIS A 261 -4.66 -0.87 7.02
C HIS A 261 -3.81 -1.93 7.73
N GLU A 262 -3.25 -1.58 8.89
CA GLU A 262 -2.29 -2.41 9.64
C GLU A 262 -2.82 -3.83 9.90
N SER A 263 -4.13 -3.91 10.15
CA SER A 263 -4.82 -5.15 10.45
C SER A 263 -5.36 -5.89 9.21
N HIS A 264 -5.11 -5.38 8.01
CA HIS A 264 -5.70 -5.96 6.81
C HIS A 264 -4.89 -7.17 6.32
N PRO A 265 -5.52 -8.35 6.07
CA PRO A 265 -4.81 -9.54 5.61
C PRO A 265 -4.07 -9.36 4.28
N ARG A 266 -4.49 -8.38 3.47
CA ARG A 266 -3.82 -8.05 2.19
C ARG A 266 -2.52 -7.26 2.36
N GLY A 267 -2.18 -6.74 3.54
CA GLY A 267 -0.93 -6.01 3.77
C GLY A 267 0.32 -6.81 3.39
N ARG A 268 0.28 -8.13 3.58
CA ARG A 268 1.36 -9.04 3.13
C ARG A 268 1.74 -8.91 1.65
N TYR A 269 0.79 -8.53 0.78
CA TYR A 269 1.04 -8.37 -0.65
C TYR A 269 1.83 -7.10 -0.99
N LEU A 270 1.90 -6.13 -0.07
CA LEU A 270 2.79 -4.97 -0.19
C LEU A 270 4.10 -5.19 0.55
N LEU A 271 4.04 -5.83 1.73
CA LEU A 271 5.22 -6.10 2.55
C LEU A 271 6.25 -6.97 1.81
N GLN A 272 5.83 -8.03 1.12
CA GLN A 272 6.77 -8.89 0.41
C GLN A 272 7.51 -8.17 -0.74
N PRO A 273 6.83 -7.45 -1.66
CA PRO A 273 7.51 -6.63 -2.66
C PRO A 273 8.39 -5.54 -2.07
N LEU A 274 7.96 -4.87 -0.98
CA LEU A 274 8.77 -3.86 -0.29
C LEU A 274 10.09 -4.44 0.24
N LEU A 275 10.03 -5.59 0.91
CA LEU A 275 11.23 -6.25 1.46
C LEU A 275 12.18 -6.75 0.37
N SER A 276 11.65 -7.08 -0.81
CA SER A 276 12.45 -7.58 -1.94
C SER A 276 12.95 -6.47 -2.87
N ARG A 277 12.56 -5.21 -2.62
CA ARG A 277 12.82 -4.10 -3.53
C ARG A 277 14.23 -3.56 -3.35
N THR A 278 14.96 -3.46 -4.46
CA THR A 278 16.25 -2.76 -4.52
C THR A 278 16.04 -1.26 -4.75
N GLY A 279 16.96 -0.43 -4.25
CA GLY A 279 16.89 1.04 -4.37
C GLY A 279 16.12 1.76 -3.27
N LEU A 280 15.73 1.06 -2.20
CA LEU A 280 15.20 1.70 -0.99
C LEU A 280 16.34 2.34 -0.19
N ASP A 281 16.08 3.50 0.40
CA ASP A 281 16.95 4.04 1.44
C ASP A 281 16.79 3.27 2.77
N ASP A 282 17.72 3.49 3.70
CA ASP A 282 17.77 2.77 4.99
C ASP A 282 16.49 2.99 5.83
N ASP A 283 15.93 4.21 5.80
CA ASP A 283 14.73 4.57 6.57
C ASP A 283 13.47 3.91 6.00
N GLN A 284 13.32 3.92 4.67
CA GLN A 284 12.25 3.24 3.95
C GLN A 284 12.30 1.74 4.18
N PHE A 285 13.50 1.16 4.15
CA PHE A 285 13.71 -0.25 4.40
C PHE A 285 13.35 -0.64 5.85
N ASP A 286 13.88 0.07 6.87
CA ASP A 286 13.54 -0.22 8.28
C ASP A 286 12.04 -0.01 8.56
N ALA A 287 11.40 0.99 7.94
CA ALA A 287 9.96 1.19 8.05
C ALA A 287 9.16 0.00 7.50
N GLY A 288 9.53 -0.53 6.32
CA GLY A 288 8.92 -1.72 5.74
C GLY A 288 9.10 -2.96 6.61
N VAL A 289 10.31 -3.13 7.18
CA VAL A 289 10.65 -4.22 8.11
C VAL A 289 9.82 -4.13 9.39
N LEU A 290 9.71 -2.94 10.00
CA LEU A 290 8.91 -2.69 11.19
C LEU A 290 7.44 -3.07 10.99
N LEU A 291 6.86 -2.67 9.86
CA LEU A 291 5.48 -3.01 9.51
C LEU A 291 5.30 -4.51 9.27
N ALA A 292 6.28 -5.19 8.67
CA ALA A 292 6.25 -6.63 8.48
C ALA A 292 6.32 -7.40 9.82
N ILE A 293 7.20 -6.98 10.72
CA ILE A 293 7.30 -7.53 12.08
C ILE A 293 6.00 -7.28 12.85
N GLY A 294 5.43 -6.07 12.77
CA GLY A 294 4.14 -5.75 13.38
C GLY A 294 3.02 -6.65 12.88
N TRP A 295 2.91 -6.81 11.56
CA TRP A 295 1.92 -7.70 10.94
C TRP A 295 2.07 -9.16 11.40
N LEU A 296 3.31 -9.64 11.55
CA LEU A 296 3.61 -10.99 12.06
C LEU A 296 3.37 -11.13 13.57
N ARG A 297 3.50 -10.08 14.38
CA ARG A 297 3.11 -10.16 15.80
C ARG A 297 1.62 -10.44 15.95
N ASP A 298 0.79 -9.86 15.08
CA ASP A 298 -0.66 -10.04 15.13
C ASP A 298 -1.15 -11.34 14.46
N ARG A 299 -0.51 -11.75 13.35
CA ARG A 299 -1.01 -12.83 12.45
C ARG A 299 0.01 -13.93 12.18
N GLY A 300 1.17 -13.87 12.82
CA GLY A 300 2.33 -14.70 12.53
C GLY A 300 2.25 -16.11 13.07
N THR A 301 1.13 -16.57 13.63
CA THR A 301 0.87 -17.98 13.94
C THR A 301 0.00 -18.66 12.88
N GLY A 302 -0.46 -17.94 11.85
CA GLY A 302 -1.18 -18.55 10.73
C GLY A 302 -0.26 -19.42 9.86
N THR A 303 -0.81 -20.47 9.23
CA THR A 303 -0.05 -21.38 8.36
C THR A 303 0.58 -20.70 7.14
N ARG A 304 0.08 -19.52 6.73
CA ARG A 304 0.62 -18.73 5.60
C ARG A 304 1.62 -17.64 6.01
N ALA A 305 1.94 -17.52 7.31
CA ALA A 305 2.88 -16.52 7.80
C ALA A 305 4.33 -16.81 7.35
N TYR A 306 4.66 -18.06 7.03
CA TYR A 306 6.01 -18.46 6.62
C TYR A 306 6.54 -17.69 5.41
N PHE A 307 5.68 -17.28 4.46
CA PHE A 307 6.13 -16.52 3.27
C PHE A 307 6.77 -15.18 3.64
N LEU A 308 6.16 -14.47 4.60
CA LEU A 308 6.68 -13.19 5.07
C LEU A 308 7.87 -13.37 6.01
N LEU A 309 7.86 -14.45 6.81
CA LEU A 309 9.02 -14.84 7.63
C LEU A 309 10.24 -15.18 6.76
N GLU A 310 10.07 -16.01 5.71
CA GLU A 310 11.14 -16.34 4.75
C GLU A 310 11.70 -15.05 4.14
N SER A 311 10.83 -14.15 3.66
CA SER A 311 11.24 -12.87 3.07
C SER A 311 12.04 -11.98 4.05
N LEU A 312 11.61 -11.89 5.31
CA LEU A 312 12.35 -11.13 6.34
C LEU A 312 13.67 -11.79 6.72
N LEU A 313 13.72 -13.12 6.80
CA LEU A 313 14.94 -13.85 7.16
C LEU A 313 15.99 -13.79 6.05
N GLU A 314 15.58 -13.68 4.78
CA GLU A 314 16.49 -13.51 3.64
C GLU A 314 17.04 -12.08 3.50
N CYS A 315 16.51 -11.10 4.26
CA CYS A 315 16.99 -9.72 4.23
C CYS A 315 18.35 -9.57 4.95
N SER A 316 19.41 -9.22 4.20
CA SER A 316 20.76 -9.01 4.73
C SER A 316 21.00 -7.64 5.37
N GLY A 317 20.12 -6.65 5.14
CA GLY A 317 20.25 -5.27 5.65
C GLY A 317 19.61 -5.01 7.01
N LEU A 318 19.19 -6.06 7.73
CA LEU A 318 18.48 -5.91 9.00
C LEU A 318 19.42 -5.47 10.12
N VAL A 319 19.04 -4.41 10.85
CA VAL A 319 19.74 -4.04 12.09
C VAL A 319 19.55 -5.12 13.16
N ALA A 320 20.53 -5.28 14.05
CA ALA A 320 20.57 -6.37 15.02
C ALA A 320 19.27 -6.54 15.83
N ALA A 321 18.61 -5.46 16.23
CA ALA A 321 17.33 -5.54 16.95
C ALA A 321 16.22 -6.22 16.11
N ARG A 322 16.14 -5.92 14.80
CA ARG A 322 15.15 -6.51 13.88
C ARG A 322 15.44 -7.98 13.57
N VAL A 323 16.72 -8.35 13.52
CA VAL A 323 17.17 -9.76 13.47
C VAL A 323 16.52 -10.52 14.62
N ARG A 324 16.65 -10.02 15.86
CA ARG A 324 16.15 -10.70 17.06
C ARG A 324 14.63 -10.82 17.08
N ASP A 325 13.95 -9.74 16.70
CA ASP A 325 12.49 -9.77 16.57
C ASP A 325 12.03 -10.81 15.54
N THR A 326 12.70 -10.88 14.39
CA THR A 326 12.35 -11.83 13.32
C THR A 326 12.65 -13.27 13.72
N VAL A 327 13.78 -13.53 14.38
CA VAL A 327 14.13 -14.87 14.90
C VAL A 327 13.14 -15.31 15.98
N ALA A 328 12.73 -14.43 16.88
CA ALA A 328 11.72 -14.72 17.90
C ALA A 328 10.36 -15.08 17.29
N LEU A 329 9.94 -14.35 16.25
CA LEU A 329 8.73 -14.65 15.49
C LEU A 329 8.83 -16.00 14.76
N ALA A 330 9.96 -16.27 14.10
CA ALA A 330 10.21 -17.54 13.42
C ALA A 330 10.18 -18.72 14.39
N ARG A 331 10.82 -18.60 15.57
CA ARG A 331 10.75 -19.60 16.65
C ARG A 331 9.32 -19.82 17.10
N THR A 332 8.55 -18.75 17.34
CA THR A 332 7.15 -18.86 17.77
C THR A 332 6.31 -19.60 16.73
N TRP A 333 6.47 -19.28 15.44
CA TRP A 333 5.76 -19.97 14.37
C TRP A 333 6.19 -21.44 14.25
N LEU A 334 7.50 -21.73 14.30
CA LEU A 334 8.02 -23.10 14.21
C LEU A 334 7.52 -23.99 15.36
N THR A 335 7.41 -23.48 16.58
CA THR A 335 6.82 -24.23 17.70
C THR A 335 5.41 -24.73 17.40
N HIS A 336 4.61 -23.94 16.68
CA HIS A 336 3.23 -24.31 16.33
C HIS A 336 3.14 -25.16 15.05
N HIS A 337 4.10 -25.03 14.13
CA HIS A 337 4.03 -25.58 12.77
C HIS A 337 5.18 -26.54 12.42
N ARG A 338 5.89 -27.08 13.41
CA ARG A 338 7.07 -27.93 13.20
C ARG A 338 6.82 -29.20 12.38
N SER A 339 5.59 -29.71 12.36
CA SER A 339 5.20 -30.88 11.58
C SER A 339 4.83 -30.56 10.13
N MET A 340 4.90 -29.29 9.72
CA MET A 340 4.59 -28.88 8.37
C MET A 340 5.83 -28.98 7.46
N PRO A 341 5.67 -29.46 6.22
CA PRO A 341 6.71 -29.34 5.19
C PRO A 341 7.19 -27.89 5.00
N GLU A 342 6.29 -26.93 5.21
CA GLU A 342 6.57 -25.51 5.04
C GLU A 342 7.56 -24.94 6.06
N ALA A 343 7.77 -25.62 7.20
CA ALA A 343 8.78 -25.20 8.17
C ALA A 343 10.20 -25.20 7.59
N GLY A 344 10.46 -26.01 6.56
CA GLY A 344 11.71 -25.96 5.81
C GLY A 344 11.99 -24.61 5.13
N PHE A 345 10.95 -23.83 4.77
CA PHE A 345 11.10 -22.49 4.18
C PHE A 345 11.56 -21.45 5.22
N VAL A 346 11.29 -21.68 6.51
CA VAL A 346 11.74 -20.80 7.60
C VAL A 346 13.11 -21.25 8.12
N LEU A 347 13.36 -22.56 8.19
CA LEU A 347 14.62 -23.12 8.69
C LEU A 347 15.81 -22.83 7.76
N LYS A 348 15.63 -22.92 6.44
CA LYS A 348 16.71 -22.66 5.48
C LYS A 348 17.32 -21.25 5.63
N PRO A 349 16.55 -20.14 5.59
CA PRO A 349 17.14 -18.81 5.74
C PRO A 349 17.67 -18.55 7.16
N LEU A 350 17.12 -19.20 8.21
CA LEU A 350 17.72 -19.19 9.54
C LEU A 350 19.12 -19.83 9.54
N LEU A 351 19.30 -20.98 8.88
CA LEU A 351 20.59 -21.67 8.80
C LEU A 351 21.64 -20.88 8.01
N VAL A 352 21.25 -20.12 6.99
CA VAL A 352 22.20 -19.38 6.14
C VAL A 352 22.64 -18.06 6.80
N ARG A 353 21.88 -17.58 7.78
CA ARG A 353 22.11 -16.30 8.45
C ARG A 353 23.38 -16.33 9.31
N ARG A 354 24.20 -15.27 9.24
CA ARG A 354 25.52 -15.18 9.90
C ARG A 354 25.57 -14.23 11.10
N ASP A 355 24.48 -13.52 11.36
CA ASP A 355 24.28 -12.50 12.40
C ASP A 355 23.49 -13.04 13.61
N LEU A 356 23.32 -14.37 13.69
CA LEU A 356 22.73 -15.06 14.85
C LEU A 356 23.72 -15.10 16.01
N THR A 357 23.20 -15.07 17.23
CA THR A 357 24.01 -15.48 18.41
C THR A 357 24.25 -16.98 18.42
N ASP A 358 25.32 -17.39 19.10
CA ASP A 358 25.67 -18.81 19.29
C ASP A 358 24.47 -19.64 19.77
N GLY A 359 23.74 -19.15 20.80
CA GLY A 359 22.55 -19.84 21.31
C GLY A 359 21.35 -19.89 20.33
N GLU A 360 21.23 -18.92 19.42
CA GLU A 360 20.23 -18.99 18.34
C GLU A 360 20.67 -19.98 17.27
N GLY A 361 21.94 -19.97 16.88
CA GLY A 361 22.50 -20.89 15.89
C GLY A 361 22.41 -22.36 16.33
N GLU A 362 22.77 -22.65 17.60
CA GLU A 362 22.62 -23.98 18.19
C GLU A 362 21.16 -24.45 18.17
N TRP A 363 20.22 -23.57 18.52
CA TRP A 363 18.80 -23.90 18.46
C TRP A 363 18.31 -24.17 17.03
N VAL A 364 18.70 -23.33 16.06
CA VAL A 364 18.32 -23.50 14.65
C VAL A 364 18.85 -24.84 14.12
N LEU A 365 20.10 -25.18 14.45
CA LEU A 365 20.72 -26.44 14.03
C LEU A 365 19.95 -27.64 14.59
N ALA A 366 19.64 -27.62 15.89
CA ALA A 366 18.88 -28.69 16.53
C ALA A 366 17.48 -28.84 15.91
N GLU A 367 16.74 -27.74 15.72
CA GLU A 367 15.39 -27.78 15.15
C GLU A 367 15.41 -28.23 13.68
N ALA A 368 16.43 -27.83 12.89
CA ALA A 368 16.58 -28.26 11.51
C ALA A 368 16.86 -29.75 11.38
N MET A 369 17.71 -30.32 12.25
CA MET A 369 17.99 -31.75 12.28
C MET A 369 16.75 -32.55 12.71
N ASP A 370 16.04 -32.11 13.75
CA ASP A 370 14.77 -32.73 14.19
C ASP A 370 13.71 -32.70 13.08
N TRP A 371 13.55 -31.55 12.42
CA TRP A 371 12.62 -31.41 11.31
C TRP A 371 13.00 -32.33 10.14
N LEU A 372 14.29 -32.45 9.81
CA LEU A 372 14.77 -33.30 8.73
C LEU A 372 14.48 -34.78 9.02
N ARG A 373 14.66 -35.24 10.27
CA ARG A 373 14.29 -36.60 10.73
C ARG A 373 12.81 -36.89 10.51
N ALA A 374 11.94 -35.91 10.67
CA ALA A 374 10.49 -36.05 10.48
C ALA A 374 10.08 -35.93 8.99
N HIS A 375 10.82 -35.19 8.16
CA HIS A 375 10.42 -34.81 6.79
C HIS A 375 11.36 -35.32 5.69
N ARG A 376 12.02 -36.47 5.91
CA ARG A 376 13.03 -37.07 5.02
C ARG A 376 12.62 -37.28 3.56
N ARG A 377 11.31 -37.30 3.27
CA ARG A 377 10.75 -37.48 1.91
C ARG A 377 10.09 -36.22 1.35
N SER A 378 10.16 -35.09 2.05
CA SER A 378 9.60 -33.83 1.59
C SER A 378 10.50 -33.20 0.53
N ARG A 379 9.92 -32.55 -0.49
CA ARG A 379 10.70 -31.72 -1.43
C ARG A 379 11.40 -30.55 -0.74
N ALA A 380 10.84 -30.04 0.37
CA ALA A 380 11.47 -28.99 1.17
C ALA A 380 12.74 -29.47 1.86
N ALA A 381 12.89 -30.79 2.10
CA ALA A 381 14.06 -31.36 2.75
C ALA A 381 15.35 -31.07 1.98
N ARG A 382 15.28 -31.07 0.64
CA ARG A 382 16.43 -30.73 -0.21
C ARG A 382 17.04 -29.38 0.17
N ARG A 383 16.22 -28.35 0.38
CA ARG A 383 16.70 -26.99 0.69
C ARG A 383 17.38 -26.93 2.06
N VAL A 384 16.78 -27.57 3.07
CA VAL A 384 17.33 -27.62 4.43
C VAL A 384 18.63 -28.44 4.46
N MET A 385 18.69 -29.56 3.74
CA MET A 385 19.91 -30.36 3.64
C MET A 385 21.05 -29.60 2.98
N THR A 386 20.79 -28.85 1.90
CA THR A 386 21.81 -28.00 1.27
C THR A 386 22.33 -26.95 2.24
N ALA A 387 21.44 -26.26 2.97
CA ALA A 387 21.83 -25.25 3.95
C ALA A 387 22.66 -25.85 5.11
N LEU A 388 22.27 -27.04 5.61
CA LEU A 388 23.02 -27.76 6.65
C LEU A 388 24.40 -28.23 6.19
N ALA A 389 24.53 -28.67 4.93
CA ALA A 389 25.80 -29.12 4.37
C ALA A 389 26.83 -27.98 4.26
N GLU A 390 26.35 -26.77 3.98
CA GLU A 390 27.16 -25.55 3.91
C GLU A 390 27.41 -24.91 5.28
N HIS A 391 26.73 -25.36 6.34
CA HIS A 391 26.82 -24.77 7.67
C HIS A 391 28.14 -25.15 8.36
N PRO A 392 28.96 -24.18 8.83
CA PRO A 392 30.27 -24.47 9.41
C PRO A 392 30.18 -25.15 10.78
N GLY A 393 29.08 -24.97 11.51
CA GLY A 393 28.88 -25.48 12.88
C GLY A 393 28.32 -26.90 12.99
N ILE A 394 28.17 -27.64 11.89
CA ILE A 394 27.62 -29.00 11.94
C ILE A 394 28.67 -30.01 12.45
N GLY A 395 28.31 -30.72 13.54
CA GLY A 395 29.14 -31.74 14.17
C GLY A 395 29.33 -32.98 13.31
N ALA A 396 30.34 -33.81 13.62
CA ALA A 396 30.65 -35.01 12.83
C ALA A 396 29.50 -36.02 12.77
N ALA A 397 28.78 -36.23 13.89
CA ALA A 397 27.62 -37.12 13.96
C ALA A 397 26.46 -36.61 13.11
N ASP A 398 26.16 -35.30 13.17
CA ASP A 398 25.10 -34.68 12.38
C ASP A 398 25.41 -34.72 10.88
N ARG A 399 26.70 -34.63 10.48
CA ARG A 399 27.12 -34.82 9.08
C ARG A 399 26.84 -36.22 8.56
N GLU A 400 27.12 -37.25 9.36
CA GLU A 400 26.85 -38.64 8.98
C GLU A 400 25.33 -38.90 8.83
N GLU A 401 24.53 -38.34 9.74
CA GLU A 401 23.08 -38.40 9.67
C GLU A 401 22.52 -37.64 8.45
N LEU A 402 23.09 -36.47 8.15
CA LEU A 402 22.74 -35.68 6.96
C LEU A 402 23.02 -36.46 5.67
N LEU A 403 24.17 -37.13 5.58
CA LEU A 403 24.53 -37.98 4.44
C LEU A 403 23.54 -39.14 4.27
N THR A 404 23.24 -39.85 5.36
CA THR A 404 22.28 -40.96 5.37
C THR A 404 20.90 -40.50 4.91
N THR A 405 20.45 -39.34 5.40
CA THR A 405 19.16 -38.77 5.02
C THR A 405 19.15 -38.28 3.56
N GLY A 406 20.26 -37.70 3.09
CA GLY A 406 20.42 -37.27 1.69
C GLY A 406 20.36 -38.43 0.71
N ILE A 407 21.01 -39.56 1.03
CA ILE A 407 20.94 -40.79 0.22
C ILE A 407 19.49 -41.30 0.15
N ALA A 408 18.82 -41.45 1.31
CA ALA A 408 17.43 -41.89 1.35
C ALA A 408 16.45 -40.95 0.59
N TRP A 409 16.73 -39.64 0.62
CA TRP A 409 15.97 -38.66 -0.16
C TRP A 409 16.16 -38.86 -1.66
N LEU A 410 17.41 -39.04 -2.12
CA LEU A 410 17.73 -39.29 -3.53
C LEU A 410 17.11 -40.60 -4.04
N GLU A 411 17.19 -41.67 -3.25
CA GLU A 411 16.57 -42.96 -3.58
C GLU A 411 15.05 -42.82 -3.75
N SER A 412 14.38 -42.08 -2.87
CA SER A 412 12.94 -41.86 -2.92
C SER A 412 12.46 -40.90 -4.03
N HIS A 413 13.35 -40.08 -4.59
CA HIS A 413 13.02 -39.10 -5.64
C HIS A 413 13.67 -39.39 -7.00
N SER A 414 14.39 -40.51 -7.13
CA SER A 414 15.08 -40.98 -8.33
C SER A 414 14.18 -41.21 -9.57
N HIS A 415 12.84 -41.19 -9.41
CA HIS A 415 11.85 -41.45 -10.46
C HIS A 415 10.95 -40.23 -10.79
N SER A 416 11.21 -39.03 -10.24
CA SER A 416 10.54 -37.79 -10.66
C SER A 416 11.54 -36.92 -11.43
N PRO A 417 11.20 -36.46 -12.66
CA PRO A 417 12.04 -35.54 -13.41
C PRO A 417 12.19 -34.17 -12.74
#